data_AF-A0A3C2C636-F1
#
_entry.id   AF-A0A3C2C636-F1
#
_cell.length_a   1.000
_cell.length_b   1.000
_cell.length_c   1.000
_cell.angle_alpha   90.00
_cell.angle_beta   90.00
_cell.angle_gamma   90.00
#
_symmetry.space_group_name_H-M   'P 1'
#
loop_
_entity.id
_entity.type
_entity.pdbx_description
1 polymer ?
#
loop_
_entity_poly.entity_id
_entity_poly.type
_entity_poly.pdbx_seq_one_letter_code
_entity_poly.pdbx_strand_id
1 'polypeptide(L)'
;MLSQKTNKQKTREAGLIFLLTALLWCFLGLSASVAAEPTTSVRVVKYATDKKTVAKEKVIDFRWMKKNLPVYGDGKTHYYHQGPVFEGDKWDPDRTKSLKDKGAVKG
;
A
#
# COMPACT_ATOMS: atom_id res chain seq x y z
N MET A 1 60.89 17.21 13.19
CA MET A 1 60.09 17.50 11.97
C MET A 1 59.17 16.36 11.52
N LEU A 2 59.40 15.08 11.86
CA LEU A 2 58.52 13.97 11.46
C LEU A 2 57.15 13.94 12.17
N SER A 3 57.07 14.37 13.44
CA SER A 3 55.84 14.31 14.25
C SER A 3 54.72 15.28 13.80
N GLN A 4 55.07 16.40 13.13
CA GLN A 4 54.07 17.38 12.66
C GLN A 4 53.34 16.92 11.38
N LYS A 5 54.01 16.12 10.52
CA LYS A 5 53.41 15.61 9.29
C LYS A 5 52.35 14.54 9.57
N THR A 6 52.58 13.68 10.56
CA THR A 6 51.64 12.61 10.93
C THR A 6 50.34 13.16 11.54
N ASN A 7 50.42 14.23 12.32
CA ASN A 7 49.23 14.86 12.93
C ASN A 7 48.37 15.57 11.87
N LYS A 8 49.00 16.28 10.91
CA LYS A 8 48.29 16.92 9.79
C LYS A 8 47.66 15.91 8.81
N GLN A 9 48.26 14.73 8.64
CA GLN A 9 47.66 13.65 7.84
C GLN A 9 46.44 13.05 8.55
N LYS A 10 46.57 12.78 9.86
CA LYS A 10 45.51 12.22 10.71
C LYS A 10 44.28 13.14 10.81
N THR A 11 44.48 14.45 10.87
CA THR A 11 43.35 15.42 10.90
C THR A 11 42.62 15.51 9.56
N ARG A 12 43.30 15.28 8.43
CA ARG A 12 42.66 15.23 7.09
C ARG A 12 41.85 13.96 6.88
N GLU A 13 42.34 12.82 7.36
CA GLU A 13 41.61 11.54 7.33
C GLU A 13 40.39 11.57 8.26
N ALA A 14 40.51 12.14 9.47
CA ALA A 14 39.37 12.32 10.37
C ALA A 14 38.29 13.23 9.77
N GLY A 15 38.68 14.31 9.08
CA GLY A 15 37.76 15.20 8.37
C GLY A 15 37.08 14.50 7.19
N LEU A 16 37.80 13.66 6.44
CA LEU A 16 37.24 12.89 5.33
C LEU A 16 36.25 11.84 5.83
N ILE A 17 36.57 11.13 6.91
CA ILE A 17 35.67 10.16 7.55
C ILE A 17 34.40 10.84 8.02
N PHE A 18 34.51 11.99 8.71
CA PHE A 18 33.35 12.75 9.18
C PHE A 18 32.44 13.22 8.03
N LEU A 19 33.06 13.65 6.92
CA LEU A 19 32.32 14.07 5.72
C LEU A 19 31.64 12.87 5.03
N LEU A 20 32.30 11.72 4.95
CA LEU A 20 31.74 10.49 4.39
C LEU A 20 30.61 9.92 5.26
N THR A 21 30.73 9.98 6.59
CA THR A 21 29.65 9.55 7.50
C THR A 21 28.44 10.49 7.43
N ALA A 22 28.68 11.80 7.30
CA ALA A 22 27.62 12.78 7.08
C ALA A 22 26.91 12.55 5.74
N LEU A 23 27.67 12.25 4.67
CA LEU A 23 27.11 11.94 3.36
C LEU A 23 26.27 10.65 3.39
N LEU A 24 26.74 9.63 4.09
CA LEU A 24 26.04 8.36 4.26
C LEU A 24 24.70 8.57 5.00
N TRP A 25 24.69 9.37 6.07
CA TRP A 25 23.47 9.75 6.79
C TRP A 25 22.50 10.57 5.92
N CYS A 26 22.99 11.48 5.09
CA CYS A 26 22.16 12.20 4.12
C CYS A 26 21.53 11.25 3.08
N PHE A 27 22.26 10.23 2.62
CA PHE A 27 21.73 9.23 1.68
C PHE A 27 20.71 8.29 2.33
N LEU A 28 20.89 7.92 3.60
CA LEU A 28 19.92 7.11 4.36
C LEU A 28 18.62 7.87 4.64
N GLY A 29 18.70 9.18 4.91
CA GLY A 29 17.56 10.03 5.23
C GLY A 29 16.66 10.40 4.03
N LEU A 30 17.11 10.18 2.79
CA LEU A 30 16.38 10.57 1.57
C LEU A 30 15.54 9.43 0.96
N SER A 31 15.13 8.45 1.77
CA SER A 31 14.13 7.48 1.36
C SER A 31 12.73 8.03 1.64
N ALA A 32 12.26 8.93 0.78
CA ALA A 32 10.84 9.29 0.74
C ALA A 32 10.06 8.07 0.25
N SER A 33 9.49 7.31 1.17
CA SER A 33 8.54 6.25 0.84
C SER A 33 7.31 6.89 0.20
N VAL A 34 7.21 6.77 -1.13
CA VAL A 34 6.01 7.14 -1.86
C VAL A 34 4.96 6.07 -1.57
N ALA A 35 4.23 6.24 -0.48
CA ALA A 35 3.06 5.42 -0.21
C ALA A 35 1.97 5.82 -1.21
N ALA A 36 1.41 4.83 -1.92
CA ALA A 36 0.21 5.08 -2.70
C ALA A 36 -0.92 5.45 -1.74
N GLU A 37 -1.41 6.68 -1.82
CA GLU A 37 -2.56 7.09 -1.02
C GLU A 37 -3.78 6.28 -1.44
N PRO A 38 -4.59 5.80 -0.47
CA PRO A 38 -5.80 5.07 -0.78
C PRO A 38 -6.77 5.95 -1.59
N THR A 39 -7.44 5.38 -2.59
CA THR A 39 -8.44 6.10 -3.38
C THR A 39 -9.61 6.52 -2.47
N THR A 40 -9.73 7.82 -2.22
CA THR A 40 -10.73 8.37 -1.27
C THR A 40 -12.05 8.75 -1.93
N SER A 41 -12.08 8.86 -3.26
CA SER A 41 -13.26 9.27 -4.02
C SER A 41 -13.33 8.62 -5.40
N VAL A 42 -14.53 8.52 -5.93
CA VAL A 42 -14.83 7.96 -7.25
C VAL A 42 -15.61 8.97 -8.07
N ARG A 43 -15.27 9.08 -9.35
CA ARG A 43 -15.97 9.91 -10.33
C ARG A 43 -17.02 9.08 -11.06
N VAL A 44 -18.30 9.39 -10.84
CA VAL A 44 -19.45 8.72 -11.46
C VAL A 44 -19.98 9.58 -12.59
N VAL A 45 -19.95 9.06 -13.81
CA VAL A 45 -20.40 9.74 -15.02
C VAL A 45 -21.57 8.98 -15.63
N LYS A 46 -22.68 9.67 -15.85
CA LYS A 46 -23.82 9.20 -16.63
C LYS A 46 -23.71 9.77 -18.04
N TYR A 47 -23.54 8.90 -19.01
CA TYR A 47 -23.57 9.26 -20.43
C TYR A 47 -25.01 9.30 -20.96
N ALA A 48 -25.24 10.11 -21.99
CA ALA A 48 -26.49 10.16 -22.75
C ALA A 48 -26.64 8.92 -23.66
N THR A 49 -27.76 8.83 -24.37
CA THR A 49 -28.08 7.70 -25.27
C THR A 49 -27.04 7.49 -26.37
N ASP A 50 -26.35 8.55 -26.78
CA ASP A 50 -25.26 8.51 -27.76
C ASP A 50 -23.94 7.93 -27.24
N LYS A 51 -23.86 7.60 -25.94
CA LYS A 51 -22.68 7.09 -25.21
C LYS A 51 -21.44 7.99 -25.28
N LYS A 52 -21.59 9.22 -25.76
CA LYS A 52 -20.49 10.19 -25.92
C LYS A 52 -20.72 11.41 -25.06
N THR A 53 -21.94 11.92 -25.03
CA THR A 53 -22.29 13.14 -24.31
C THR A 53 -22.44 12.82 -22.82
N VAL A 54 -21.80 13.62 -21.96
CA VAL A 54 -21.98 13.52 -20.50
C VAL A 54 -23.31 14.17 -20.12
N ALA A 55 -24.26 13.37 -19.65
CA ALA A 55 -25.57 13.84 -19.21
C ALA A 55 -25.57 14.29 -17.75
N LYS A 56 -24.77 13.65 -16.89
CA LYS A 56 -24.61 14.02 -15.48
C LYS A 56 -23.30 13.48 -14.92
N GLU A 57 -22.68 14.20 -14.00
CA GLU A 57 -21.45 13.78 -13.35
C GLU A 57 -21.51 14.09 -11.85
N LYS A 58 -20.86 13.24 -11.04
CA LYS A 58 -20.68 13.47 -9.61
C LYS A 58 -19.41 12.78 -9.11
N VAL A 59 -18.63 13.48 -8.29
CA VAL A 59 -17.57 12.87 -7.48
C VAL A 59 -18.16 12.52 -6.11
N ILE A 60 -18.00 11.27 -5.68
CA ILE A 60 -18.50 10.77 -4.40
C ILE A 60 -17.34 10.20 -3.57
N ASP A 61 -17.35 10.49 -2.27
CA ASP A 61 -16.39 9.95 -1.31
C ASP A 61 -16.95 8.73 -0.57
N PHE A 62 -16.10 8.06 0.21
CA PHE A 62 -16.52 6.90 1.00
C PHE A 62 -17.61 7.22 2.04
N ARG A 63 -17.67 8.47 2.53
CA ARG A 63 -18.66 8.90 3.52
C ARG A 63 -20.04 8.97 2.89
N TRP A 64 -20.13 9.53 1.68
CA TRP A 64 -21.36 9.52 0.90
C TRP A 64 -21.76 8.09 0.52
N MET A 65 -20.82 7.27 0.05
CA MET A 65 -21.12 5.87 -0.31
C MET A 65 -21.67 5.08 0.87
N LYS A 66 -20.99 5.12 2.03
CA LYS A 66 -21.45 4.45 3.26
C LYS A 66 -22.84 4.89 3.72
N LYS A 67 -23.21 6.16 3.48
CA LYS A 67 -24.52 6.69 3.88
C LYS A 67 -25.64 6.34 2.89
N ASN A 68 -25.33 6.18 1.61
CA ASN A 68 -26.33 6.09 0.53
C ASN A 68 -26.39 4.73 -0.17
N LEU A 69 -25.39 3.85 0.02
CA LEU A 69 -25.32 2.53 -0.58
C LEU A 69 -25.41 1.43 0.50
N PRO A 70 -25.88 0.23 0.16
CA PRO A 70 -25.77 -0.93 1.04
C PRO A 70 -24.31 -1.22 1.36
N VAL A 71 -24.00 -1.41 2.64
CA VAL A 71 -22.67 -1.84 3.09
C VAL A 71 -22.68 -3.36 3.24
N TYR A 72 -21.79 -4.04 2.55
CA TYR A 72 -21.63 -5.48 2.60
C TYR A 72 -20.45 -5.86 3.49
N GLY A 73 -20.67 -6.87 4.33
CA GLY A 73 -19.70 -7.30 5.33
C GLY A 73 -19.74 -6.45 6.61
N ASP A 74 -19.26 -7.04 7.69
CA ASP A 74 -19.27 -6.48 9.04
C ASP A 74 -17.87 -6.09 9.54
N GLY A 75 -16.83 -6.43 8.76
CA GLY A 75 -15.43 -6.27 9.16
C GLY A 75 -15.01 -7.21 10.29
N LYS A 76 -15.80 -8.25 10.58
CA LYS A 76 -15.51 -9.25 11.62
C LYS A 76 -15.56 -10.68 11.07
N THR A 77 -16.52 -10.98 10.20
CA THR A 77 -16.68 -12.28 9.56
C THR A 77 -15.58 -12.46 8.52
N HIS A 78 -14.76 -13.49 8.70
CA HIS A 78 -13.74 -13.86 7.73
C HIS A 78 -14.36 -14.65 6.57
N TYR A 79 -14.00 -14.26 5.35
CA TYR A 79 -14.43 -14.94 4.14
C TYR A 79 -13.31 -15.81 3.58
N TYR A 80 -13.64 -17.04 3.20
CA TYR A 80 -12.67 -18.00 2.69
C TYR A 80 -13.01 -18.37 1.25
N HIS A 81 -12.00 -18.41 0.39
CA HIS A 81 -12.13 -18.98 -0.95
C HIS A 81 -11.54 -20.38 -0.93
N GLN A 82 -12.29 -21.35 -1.44
CA GLN A 82 -11.78 -22.70 -1.63
C GLN A 82 -10.89 -22.74 -2.87
N GLY A 83 -9.65 -23.18 -2.68
CA GLY A 83 -8.73 -23.53 -3.75
C GLY A 83 -9.03 -24.92 -4.34
N PRO A 84 -8.18 -25.40 -5.26
CA PRO A 84 -8.33 -26.75 -5.79
C PRO A 84 -8.29 -27.81 -4.69
N VAL A 85 -9.20 -28.79 -4.79
CA VAL A 85 -9.20 -30.02 -4.01
C VAL A 85 -8.93 -31.18 -4.96
N PHE A 86 -7.81 -31.86 -4.75
CA PHE A 86 -7.35 -32.93 -5.64
C PHE A 86 -7.82 -34.32 -5.20
N GLU A 87 -8.18 -34.50 -3.93
CA GLU A 87 -8.56 -35.79 -3.33
C GLU A 87 -9.78 -35.68 -2.39
N GLY A 88 -10.66 -36.69 -2.44
CA GLY A 88 -11.90 -36.76 -1.66
C GLY A 88 -13.04 -35.90 -2.22
N ASP A 89 -14.01 -35.53 -1.36
CA ASP A 89 -15.09 -34.62 -1.75
C ASP A 89 -14.53 -33.23 -2.10
N LYS A 90 -14.83 -32.79 -3.32
CA LYS A 90 -14.38 -31.51 -3.87
C LYS A 90 -15.23 -30.34 -3.38
N TRP A 91 -16.48 -30.60 -3.00
CA TRP A 91 -17.37 -29.56 -2.48
C TRP A 91 -17.08 -29.31 -1.01
N ASP A 92 -16.88 -30.37 -0.21
CA ASP A 92 -16.50 -30.30 1.21
C ASP A 92 -17.40 -29.30 1.97
N PRO A 93 -18.69 -29.65 2.22
CA PRO A 93 -19.67 -28.72 2.78
C PRO A 93 -19.27 -28.16 4.16
N ASP A 94 -18.43 -28.90 4.89
CA ASP A 94 -17.86 -28.51 6.18
C ASP A 94 -16.73 -27.48 6.04
N ARG A 95 -16.29 -27.17 4.81
CA ARG A 95 -15.26 -26.17 4.46
C ARG A 95 -13.99 -26.37 5.28
N THR A 96 -13.37 -27.53 5.13
CA THR A 96 -12.15 -27.91 5.86
C THR A 96 -10.90 -27.96 4.98
N LYS A 97 -11.06 -28.03 3.65
CA LYS A 97 -9.95 -28.25 2.71
C LYS A 97 -9.63 -27.02 1.87
N SER A 98 -8.32 -26.77 1.71
CA SER A 98 -7.77 -25.81 0.73
C SER A 98 -8.37 -24.40 0.85
N LEU A 99 -8.69 -23.96 2.07
CA LEU A 99 -9.27 -22.64 2.29
C LEU A 99 -8.20 -21.55 2.32
N LYS A 100 -8.43 -20.48 1.56
CA LYS A 100 -7.64 -19.25 1.63
C LYS A 100 -8.47 -18.14 2.25
N ASP A 101 -8.02 -17.66 3.40
CA ASP A 101 -8.60 -16.50 4.08
C ASP A 101 -8.46 -15.25 3.21
N LYS A 102 -9.56 -14.50 3.06
CA LYS A 102 -9.65 -13.21 2.39
C LYS A 102 -9.86 -12.05 3.37
N GLY A 103 -9.79 -12.36 4.66
CA GLY A 103 -9.94 -11.44 5.76
C GLY A 103 -11.40 -11.06 6.01
N ALA A 104 -11.58 -10.22 7.02
CA ALA A 104 -12.86 -9.65 7.36
C ALA A 104 -13.08 -8.36 6.57
N VAL A 105 -13.96 -8.41 5.57
CA VAL A 105 -14.21 -7.28 4.66
C VAL A 105 -15.43 -6.47 5.07
N LYS A 106 -15.41 -5.18 4.73
CA LYS A 106 -16.53 -4.25 4.86
C LYS A 106 -16.45 -3.17 3.79
N GLY A 107 -17.38 -3.15 2.85
CA GLY A 107 -17.39 -2.27 1.69
C GLY A 107 -18.76 -1.65 1.44
#